data_AF-A0AA46X5W8-F1
#
_entry.id   AF-A0AA46X5W8-F1
#
_cell.length_a   1.000
_cell.length_b   1.000
_cell.length_c   1.000
_cell.angle_alpha   90.00
_cell.angle_beta   90.00
_cell.angle_gamma   90.00
#
_symmetry.space_group_name_H-M   'P 1'
#
loop_
_entity.id
_entity.type
_entity.pdbx_description
1 polymer ?
#
loop_
_entity_poly.entity_id
_entity_poly.type
_entity_poly.pdbx_seq_one_letter_code
_entity_poly.pdbx_strand_id
1 'polypeptide(L)'
;MLSIELKILICFIWAFIVFFITALIIGNEGKAKWFQRRTKYTWFNRRGFLGEALFFGYPKTKEGYGITFLMASAICIVSYILYLI
;
A
#
# COMPACT_ATOMS: atom_id res chain seq x y z
N MET A 1 -26.10 4.59 10.48
CA MET A 1 -25.49 4.21 9.20
C MET A 1 -24.63 5.36 8.69
N LEU A 2 -23.35 5.12 8.45
CA LEU A 2 -22.47 6.10 7.79
C LEU A 2 -22.89 6.25 6.32
N SER A 3 -22.71 7.44 5.74
CA SER A 3 -22.95 7.64 4.30
C SER A 3 -21.95 6.84 3.47
N ILE A 4 -22.31 6.50 2.24
CA ILE A 4 -21.45 5.70 1.35
C ILE A 4 -20.14 6.44 1.02
N GLU A 5 -20.23 7.76 0.83
CA GLU A 5 -19.10 8.63 0.53
C GLU A 5 -18.10 8.62 1.69
N LEU A 6 -18.60 8.69 2.93
CA LEU A 6 -17.75 8.66 4.12
C LEU A 6 -17.08 7.30 4.29
N LYS A 7 -17.79 6.19 4.02
CA LYS A 7 -17.19 4.85 4.03
C LYS A 7 -16.06 4.72 3.00
N ILE A 8 -16.27 5.23 1.78
CA ILE A 8 -15.23 5.24 0.73
C ILE A 8 -14.02 6.05 1.17
N LEU A 9 -14.26 7.24 1.75
CA LEU A 9 -13.19 8.10 2.26
C LEU A 9 -12.37 7.40 3.35
N ILE A 10 -13.02 6.74 4.30
CA ILE A 10 -12.34 5.99 5.37
C ILE A 10 -11.52 4.84 4.78
N CYS A 11 -12.08 4.06 3.83
CA CYS A 11 -11.33 3.01 3.14
C CYS A 11 -10.07 3.53 2.43
N PHE A 12 -10.17 4.68 1.76
CA PHE A 12 -9.05 5.29 1.06
C PHE A 12 -7.96 5.75 2.03
N ILE A 13 -8.33 6.46 3.10
CA ILE A 13 -7.39 6.91 4.13
C ILE A 13 -6.75 5.71 4.83
N TRP A 14 -7.53 4.67 5.14
CA TRP A 14 -7.03 3.46 5.76
C TRP A 14 -6.00 2.74 4.90
N ALA A 15 -6.28 2.58 3.60
CA ALA A 15 -5.31 2.02 2.67
C ALA A 15 -4.01 2.83 2.66
N PHE A 16 -4.09 4.17 2.60
CA PHE A 16 -2.91 5.03 2.66
C PHE A 16 -2.09 4.79 3.94
N ILE A 17 -2.74 4.71 5.09
CA ILE A 17 -2.09 4.42 6.38
C ILE A 17 -1.39 3.06 6.34
N VAL A 18 -2.07 2.00 5.89
CA VAL A 18 -1.49 0.66 5.80
C VAL A 18 -0.22 0.65 4.93
N PHE A 19 -0.28 1.25 3.74
CA PHE A 19 0.88 1.33 2.85
C PHE A 19 2.01 2.17 3.45
N PHE A 20 1.69 3.30 4.09
CA PHE A 20 2.68 4.19 4.69
C PHE A 20 3.39 3.56 5.88
N ILE A 21 2.64 3.00 6.83
CA ILE A 21 3.19 2.31 8.00
C ILE A 21 4.04 1.11 7.56
N THR A 22 3.57 0.32 6.59
CA THR A 22 4.36 -0.80 6.05
C THR A 22 5.67 -0.31 5.44
N ALA A 23 5.65 0.79 4.68
CA ALA A 23 6.84 1.35 4.05
C ALA A 23 7.87 1.85 5.09
N LEU A 24 7.39 2.40 6.21
CA LEU A 24 8.24 2.81 7.34
C LEU A 24 8.85 1.60 8.05
N ILE A 25 8.06 0.56 8.34
CA ILE A 25 8.52 -0.63 9.04
C ILE A 25 9.63 -1.36 8.26
N ILE A 26 9.42 -1.57 6.96
CA ILE A 26 10.37 -2.37 6.17
C ILE A 26 11.53 -1.55 5.61
N GLY A 27 11.39 -0.22 5.60
CA GLY A 27 12.39 0.71 5.07
C GLY A 27 12.67 0.53 3.58
N ASN A 28 13.65 1.30 3.07
CA ASN A 28 14.05 1.21 1.66
C ASN A 28 14.80 -0.08 1.34
N GLU A 29 15.58 -0.59 2.29
CA GLU A 29 16.35 -1.83 2.12
C GLU A 29 15.43 -3.05 2.02
N GLY A 30 14.46 -3.18 2.93
CA GLY A 30 13.45 -4.25 2.88
C GLY A 30 12.61 -4.17 1.61
N LYS A 31 12.21 -2.96 1.19
CA LYS A 31 11.53 -2.74 -0.11
C LYS A 31 12.38 -3.25 -1.27
N ALA A 32 13.64 -2.85 -1.36
CA ALA A 32 14.52 -3.26 -2.45
C ALA A 32 14.84 -4.78 -2.43
N LYS A 33 14.86 -5.39 -1.24
CA LYS A 33 15.09 -6.82 -1.04
C LYS A 33 13.88 -7.66 -1.47
N TRP A 34 12.67 -7.27 -1.10
CA TRP A 34 11.47 -8.08 -1.26
C TRP A 34 10.60 -7.72 -2.46
N PHE A 35 10.77 -6.50 -3.00
CA PHE A 35 10.02 -5.98 -4.12
C PHE A 35 10.94 -5.53 -5.26
N GLN A 36 10.39 -5.50 -6.47
CA GLN A 36 11.07 -5.00 -7.65
C GLN A 36 10.33 -3.79 -8.20
N ARG A 37 11.06 -2.67 -8.28
CA ARG A 37 10.60 -1.47 -8.97
C ARG A 37 10.85 -1.61 -10.47
N ARG A 38 10.02 -0.96 -11.30
CA ARG A 38 10.33 -0.83 -12.72
C ARG A 38 11.62 -0.02 -12.86
N THR A 39 12.49 -0.43 -13.76
CA THR A 39 13.78 0.23 -14.00
C THR A 39 13.71 1.29 -15.09
N LYS A 40 12.70 1.24 -15.98
CA LYS A 40 12.47 2.23 -17.03
C LYS A 40 11.63 3.39 -16.50
N TYR A 41 12.28 4.52 -16.20
CA TYR A 41 11.62 5.77 -15.86
C TYR A 41 11.77 6.77 -17.01
N THR A 42 10.65 7.33 -17.47
CA THR A 42 10.60 8.49 -18.37
C THR A 42 10.35 9.76 -17.54
N TRP A 43 10.56 10.94 -18.11
CA TRP A 43 10.32 12.22 -17.43
C TRP A 43 8.88 12.33 -16.89
N PHE A 44 7.89 11.80 -17.62
CA PHE A 44 6.49 11.73 -17.22
C PHE A 44 6.18 10.74 -16.07
N ASN A 45 7.09 9.80 -15.77
CA ASN A 45 6.88 8.79 -14.73
C ASN A 45 7.64 9.08 -13.44
N ARG A 46 8.23 10.28 -13.30
CA ARG A 46 8.88 10.71 -12.05
C ARG A 46 7.82 10.94 -10.98
N ARG A 47 8.03 10.34 -9.80
CA ARG A 47 7.16 10.47 -8.64
C ARG A 47 7.77 11.44 -7.64
N GLY A 48 6.91 12.18 -6.93
CA GLY A 48 7.34 12.97 -5.77
C GLY A 48 7.78 12.08 -4.61
N PHE A 49 8.36 12.68 -3.56
CA PHE A 49 8.91 11.98 -2.40
C PHE A 49 7.93 10.96 -1.78
N LEU A 50 6.69 11.38 -1.52
CA LEU A 50 5.64 10.50 -0.97
C LEU A 50 5.29 9.35 -1.93
N GLY A 51 5.19 9.65 -3.22
CA GLY A 51 4.90 8.66 -4.25
C GLY A 51 5.99 7.60 -4.39
N GLU A 52 7.25 7.97 -4.15
CA GLU A 52 8.39 7.03 -4.16
C GLU A 52 8.50 6.24 -2.84
N ALA A 53 8.19 6.87 -1.71
CA ALA A 53 8.16 6.22 -0.40
C ALA A 53 7.12 5.09 -0.36
N LEU A 54 5.93 5.33 -0.91
CA LEU A 54 4.84 4.36 -1.00
C LEU A 54 4.98 3.39 -2.18
N PHE A 55 5.98 3.56 -3.04
CA PHE A 55 6.18 2.67 -4.16
C PHE A 55 7.01 1.44 -3.77
N PHE A 56 6.29 0.33 -3.56
CA PHE A 56 6.89 -0.99 -3.35
C PHE A 56 7.31 -1.61 -4.68
N GLY A 57 6.46 -1.57 -5.70
CA GLY A 57 6.64 -2.31 -6.96
C GLY A 57 5.90 -3.64 -6.91
N TYR A 58 6.38 -4.66 -7.62
CA TYR A 58 5.82 -6.01 -7.53
C TYR A 58 6.63 -6.88 -6.57
N PRO A 59 6.00 -7.77 -5.79
CA PRO A 59 6.72 -8.69 -4.92
C PRO A 59 7.56 -9.66 -5.76
N LYS A 60 8.80 -9.90 -5.34
CA LYS A 60 9.72 -10.85 -6.00
C LYS A 60 10.18 -12.00 -5.09
N THR A 61 9.94 -11.90 -3.78
CA THR A 61 10.27 -12.95 -2.80
C THR A 61 9.02 -13.41 -2.03
N LYS A 62 9.12 -14.54 -1.34
CA LYS A 62 8.02 -15.08 -0.50
C LYS A 62 7.59 -14.07 0.57
N GLU A 63 8.55 -13.37 1.18
CA GLU A 63 8.31 -12.32 2.15
C GLU A 63 7.57 -11.13 1.51
N GLY A 64 7.97 -10.74 0.29
CA GLY A 64 7.27 -9.71 -0.47
C GLY A 64 5.79 -10.05 -0.70
N TYR A 65 5.51 -11.29 -1.13
CA TYR A 65 4.14 -11.78 -1.26
C TYR A 65 3.40 -11.82 0.08
N GLY A 66 4.06 -12.23 1.16
CA GLY A 66 3.50 -12.23 2.52
C GLY A 66 3.12 -10.81 2.98
N ILE A 67 4.00 -9.83 2.75
CA ILE A 67 3.73 -8.42 3.10
C ILE A 67 2.59 -7.88 2.25
N THR A 68 2.54 -8.17 0.94
CA THR A 68 1.41 -7.79 0.08
C THR A 68 0.10 -8.39 0.58
N PHE A 69 0.10 -9.67 0.96
CA PHE A 69 -1.08 -10.34 1.48
C PHE A 69 -1.55 -9.73 2.81
N LEU A 70 -0.63 -9.42 3.72
CA LEU A 70 -0.95 -8.77 5.00
C LEU A 70 -1.53 -7.37 4.80
N MET A 71 -0.93 -6.55 3.92
CA MET A 71 -1.47 -5.22 3.59
C MET A 71 -2.88 -5.33 2.99
N ALA A 72 -3.08 -6.22 2.02
CA ALA A 72 -4.39 -6.42 1.39
C ALA A 72 -5.43 -6.89 2.42
N SER A 73 -5.07 -7.84 3.28
CA SER A 73 -5.95 -8.36 4.32
C SER A 73 -6.35 -7.25 5.31
N ALA A 74 -5.40 -6.43 5.76
CA ALA A 74 -5.67 -5.32 6.67
C ALA A 74 -6.63 -4.28 6.07
N ILE A 75 -6.52 -4.02 4.77
CA ILE A 75 -7.45 -3.13 4.05
C ILE A 75 -8.84 -3.77 3.94
N CYS A 76 -8.89 -5.03 3.49
CA CYS A 76 -10.14 -5.77 3.31
C CYS A 76 -10.95 -5.90 4.60
N ILE A 77 -10.30 -6.15 5.75
CA ILE A 77 -10.98 -6.26 7.04
C ILE A 77 -11.76 -4.98 7.37
N VAL A 78 -11.12 -3.81 7.25
CA VAL A 78 -11.78 -2.53 7.55
C VAL A 78 -12.88 -2.21 6.53
N SER A 79 -12.63 -2.47 5.25
CA SER A 79 -13.66 -2.31 4.21
C SER A 79 -14.88 -3.20 4.47
N TYR A 80 -14.67 -4.43 4.93
CA TYR A 80 -15.76 -5.35 5.28
C TYR A 80 -16.53 -4.89 6.51
N ILE A 81 -15.85 -4.41 7.56
CA ILE A 81 -16.52 -3.84 8.75
C ILE A 81 -17.38 -2.64 8.37
N LEU A 82 -16.86 -1.73 7.54
CA LEU A 82 -17.61 -0.55 7.07
C LEU A 82 -18.79 -0.92 6.15
N TYR A 83 -18.68 -2.03 5.42
CA TYR A 83 -19.80 -2.54 4.63
C TYR A 83 -20.96 -2.99 5.53
N LEU A 84 -20.68 -3.59 6.68
CA LEU A 84 -21.69 -4.11 7.60
C LEU A 84 -22.41 -3.04 8.46
N ILE A 85 -21.79 -1.87 8.69
CA ILE A 85 -22.29 -0.79 9.57
C ILE A 85 -23.05 0.29 8.78
#